data_AF-A0A967IDX0-F1
#
_entry.id   AF-A0A967IDX0-F1
#
_cell.length_a   1.000
_cell.length_b   1.000
_cell.length_c   1.000
_cell.angle_alpha   90.00
_cell.angle_beta   90.00
_cell.angle_gamma   90.00
#
_symmetry.space_group_name_H-M   'P 1'
#
loop_
_entity.id
_entity.type
_entity.pdbx_description
1 polymer ?
#
loop_
_entity_poly.entity_id
_entity_poly.type
_entity_poly.pdbx_seq_one_letter_code
_entity_poly.pdbx_strand_id
1 'polypeptide(L)' 'SIISSDLRIEGNLHSNGDVQVDGQVSGDISSKTLTLGEGSQVNGSVNADTVRVCGT' A
#
# COMPACT_ATOMS: atom_id res chain seq x y z
N SER A 1 -0.06 -10.34 0.03
CA SER A 1 0.74 -10.11 1.26
C SER A 1 -0.02 -9.17 2.19
N ILE A 2 0.06 -9.34 3.51
CA ILE A 2 -0.63 -8.50 4.50
C ILE A 2 0.42 -7.70 5.27
N ILE A 3 0.26 -6.38 5.32
CA ILE A 3 1.15 -5.45 6.03
C ILE A 3 0.40 -4.90 7.23
N SER A 4 0.85 -5.24 8.44
CA SER A 4 0.22 -4.86 9.71
C SER A 4 0.30 -3.34 9.98
N SER A 5 -0.59 -2.84 10.84
CA SER A 5 -0.77 -1.41 11.11
C SER A 5 0.35 -0.70 11.83
N ASP A 6 1.24 -1.46 12.46
CA ASP A 6 2.44 -0.94 13.13
C ASP A 6 3.67 -0.92 12.22
N LEU A 7 3.50 -1.27 10.94
CA LEU A 7 4.57 -1.30 9.96
C LEU A 7 4.58 0.00 9.17
N ARG A 8 5.70 0.73 9.32
CA ARG A 8 6.03 1.90 8.49
C ARG A 8 6.99 1.48 7.40
N ILE A 9 6.59 1.63 6.15
CA ILE A 9 7.42 1.30 4.99
C ILE A 9 7.96 2.59 4.41
N GLU A 10 9.27 2.73 4.35
CA GLU A 10 9.92 3.86 3.66
C GLU A 10 10.81 3.36 2.51
N GLY A 11 10.53 3.83 1.28
CA GLY A 11 11.27 3.45 0.08
C GLY A 11 10.40 3.00 -1.10
N ASN A 12 10.99 2.21 -2.01
CA ASN A 12 10.30 1.73 -3.22
C ASN A 12 9.74 0.33 -2.99
N LEU A 13 8.42 0.19 -3.05
CA LEU A 13 7.72 -1.08 -2.89
C LEU A 13 7.33 -1.64 -4.25
N HIS A 14 7.91 -2.76 -4.67
CA HIS A 14 7.52 -3.46 -5.91
C HIS A 14 6.87 -4.81 -5.60
N SER A 15 5.67 -5.04 -6.12
CA SER A 15 4.95 -6.29 -5.95
C SER A 15 4.16 -6.68 -7.20
N ASN A 16 4.39 -7.87 -7.73
CA ASN A 16 3.72 -8.32 -8.96
C ASN A 16 2.30 -8.89 -8.74
N GLY A 17 1.79 -8.84 -7.52
CA GLY A 17 0.49 -9.42 -7.16
C GLY A 17 -0.35 -8.46 -6.31
N ASP A 18 -1.25 -9.06 -5.51
CA ASP A 18 -2.14 -8.31 -4.64
C ASP A 18 -1.42 -7.86 -3.35
N VAL A 19 -1.38 -6.55 -3.15
CA VAL A 19 -0.81 -5.89 -1.98
C VAL A 19 -1.95 -5.38 -1.11
N GLN A 20 -1.97 -5.77 0.15
CA GLN A 20 -2.83 -5.15 1.15
C GLN A 20 -1.97 -4.38 2.14
N VAL A 21 -2.28 -3.09 2.29
CA VAL A 21 -1.60 -2.16 3.17
C VAL A 21 -2.57 -1.74 4.25
N ASP A 22 -2.34 -2.22 5.48
CA ASP A 22 -3.14 -1.84 6.64
C ASP A 22 -2.32 -0.97 7.61
N GLY A 23 -1.43 -0.10 7.10
CA GLY A 23 -0.48 0.72 7.88
C GLY A 23 0.02 1.96 7.13
N GLN A 24 1.20 2.48 7.47
CA GLN A 24 1.75 3.69 6.83
C GLN A 24 2.84 3.36 5.80
N VAL A 25 2.71 3.90 4.59
CA VAL A 25 3.72 3.80 3.53
C VAL A 25 4.17 5.20 3.15
N SER A 26 5.49 5.42 3.10
CA SER A 26 6.13 6.65 2.68
C SER A 26 7.12 6.36 1.55
N GLY A 27 6.71 6.57 0.31
CA GLY A 27 7.54 6.27 -0.86
C GLY A 27 6.71 5.83 -2.07
N ASP A 28 7.39 5.23 -3.06
CA ASP A 28 6.76 4.84 -4.31
C ASP A 28 6.29 3.38 -4.28
N ILE A 29 4.99 3.17 -4.50
CA ILE A 29 4.36 1.85 -4.55
C ILE A 29 4.14 1.46 -6.01
N SER A 30 4.63 0.29 -6.41
CA SER A 30 4.40 -0.32 -7.71
C SER A 30 3.78 -1.70 -7.50
N SER A 31 2.51 -1.86 -7.87
CA SER A 31 1.85 -3.17 -7.76
C SER A 31 0.76 -3.40 -8.78
N LYS A 32 0.30 -4.65 -8.95
CA LYS A 32 -0.82 -4.94 -9.85
C LYS A 32 -2.16 -4.54 -9.23
N THR A 33 -2.42 -5.03 -8.02
CA THR A 33 -3.60 -4.67 -7.23
C THR A 33 -3.14 -4.13 -5.88
N LEU A 34 -3.52 -2.91 -5.56
CA LEU A 34 -3.30 -2.29 -4.26
C LEU A 34 -4.62 -2.22 -3.49
N THR A 35 -4.66 -2.80 -2.30
CA THR A 35 -5.75 -2.68 -1.35
C THR A 35 -5.26 -1.89 -0.14
N LEU A 36 -5.90 -0.77 0.15
CA LEU A 36 -5.64 0.07 1.31
C LEU A 36 -6.70 -0.24 2.37
N GLY A 37 -6.30 -0.79 3.51
CA GLY A 37 -7.23 -1.07 4.60
C GLY A 37 -7.58 0.15 5.45
N GLU A 38 -8.39 -0.09 6.47
CA GLU A 38 -8.86 0.93 7.41
C GLU A 38 -7.71 1.51 8.23
N GLY A 39 -7.56 2.83 8.25
CA GLY A 39 -6.45 3.52 8.93
C GLY A 39 -5.10 3.46 8.20
N SER A 40 -5.05 2.95 6.97
CA SER A 40 -3.83 2.99 6.16
C SER A 40 -3.55 4.41 5.64
N GLN A 41 -2.28 4.79 5.59
CA GLN A 41 -1.84 6.06 5.01
C GLN A 41 -0.75 5.81 3.98
N VAL A 42 -0.88 6.44 2.82
CA VAL A 42 0.15 6.40 1.78
C VAL A 42 0.61 7.81 1.47
N ASN A 43 1.90 8.05 1.66
CA ASN A 43 2.59 9.32 1.43
C ASN A 43 3.65 9.11 0.34
N GLY A 44 3.31 9.37 -0.91
CA GLY A 44 4.23 9.19 -2.05
C GLY A 44 3.48 8.92 -3.35
N SER A 45 4.15 8.29 -4.32
CA SER A 45 3.52 7.95 -5.61
C SER A 45 2.98 6.53 -5.61
N VAL A 46 1.73 6.36 -6.04
CA VAL A 46 1.13 5.03 -6.20
C VAL A 46 0.98 4.72 -7.68
N ASN A 47 1.64 3.66 -8.12
CA ASN A 47 1.49 3.06 -9.43
C ASN A 47 0.86 1.67 -9.28
N ALA A 48 -0.41 1.56 -9.60
CA ALA A 48 -1.07 0.25 -9.67
C ALA A 48 -2.19 0.23 -10.71
N ASP A 49 -2.43 -0.94 -11.30
CA ASP A 49 -3.48 -1.13 -12.30
C ASP A 49 -4.86 -1.04 -11.63
N THR A 50 -4.99 -1.59 -10.43
CA THR A 50 -6.24 -1.57 -9.64
C THR A 50 -5.94 -1.12 -8.22
N VAL A 51 -6.63 -0.07 -7.76
CA VAL A 51 -6.54 0.41 -6.38
C VAL A 51 -7.90 0.27 -5.71
N ARG A 52 -7.93 -0.36 -4.54
CA ARG A 52 -9.13 -0.57 -3.72
C ARG A 52 -8.90 0.06 -2.36
N VAL A 53 -9.72 1.03 -1.99
CA VAL A 53 -9.58 1.74 -0.72
C VAL A 53 -10.74 1.34 0.19
N CYS A 54 -10.40 0.72 1.32
CA CYS A 54 -11.33 0.23 2.34
C CYS A 54 -11.19 1.02 3.66
N GLY A 55 -10.43 2.12 3.68
CA GLY A 55 -10.19 2.97 4.84
C GLY A 55 -10.42 4.46 4.58
N THR A 56 -10.70 5.21 5.64
CA THR A 56 -10.79 6.68 5.66
C THR A 56 -9.61 7.30 6.36
#